data_AF-E3GXM0-F1
#
_entry.id   AF-E3GXM0-F1
#
_cell.length_a   1.000
_cell.length_b   1.000
_cell.length_c   1.000
_cell.angle_alpha   90.00
_cell.angle_beta   90.00
_cell.angle_gamma   90.00
#
_symmetry.space_group_name_H-M   'P 1'
#
loop_
_entity.id
_entity.type
_entity.pdbx_description
1 polymer ?
#
loop_
_entity_poly.entity_id
_entity_poly.type
_entity_poly.pdbx_seq_one_letter_code
_entity_poly.pdbx_strand_id
1 'polypeptide(L)'
;MKADILEQIWFTILKLHADLKKRGKDLPKSINKEMRDTKFLINLYKSSPNDPKIVKELKNINESLNYLQEVLLDFAGDISKEYRNKWKEEFKKVIRGEKVYRPPNIKSRFITGAPRDMMVTRVNLNTAISEDRIQEIAEYHGLIIEFEEDNIIVLYGEAEDIKRSLKEIATFFGE
;
A
#
# COMPACT_ATOMS: atom_id res chain seq x y z
N MET A 1 -22.52 2.81 3.66
CA MET A 1 -21.56 1.73 3.35
C MET A 1 -20.72 1.45 4.59
N LYS A 2 -20.41 0.20 4.93
CA LYS A 2 -19.59 -0.12 6.11
C LYS A 2 -18.10 0.18 5.84
N ALA A 3 -17.34 0.56 6.87
CA ALA A 3 -15.90 0.85 6.76
C ALA A 3 -15.11 -0.32 6.14
N ASP A 4 -15.47 -1.56 6.51
CA ASP A 4 -14.88 -2.77 5.93
C ASP A 4 -15.02 -2.83 4.39
N ILE A 5 -16.15 -2.40 3.84
CA ILE A 5 -16.38 -2.44 2.38
C ILE A 5 -15.51 -1.39 1.69
N LEU A 6 -15.42 -0.17 2.25
CA LEU A 6 -14.55 0.88 1.73
C LEU A 6 -13.08 0.43 1.70
N GLU A 7 -12.64 -0.26 2.75
CA GLU A 7 -11.29 -0.80 2.85
C GLU A 7 -11.04 -1.95 1.85
N GLN A 8 -12.03 -2.80 1.59
CA GLN A 8 -11.95 -3.83 0.55
C GLN A 8 -11.89 -3.23 -0.87
N ILE A 9 -12.72 -2.23 -1.19
CA ILE A 9 -12.68 -1.55 -2.49
C ILE A 9 -11.30 -0.93 -2.70
N TRP A 10 -10.79 -0.27 -1.67
CA TRP A 10 -9.44 0.30 -1.66
C TRP A 10 -8.36 -0.76 -1.94
N PHE A 11 -8.43 -1.95 -1.34
CA PHE A 11 -7.48 -3.02 -1.63
C PHE A 11 -7.58 -3.54 -3.07
N THR A 12 -8.79 -3.62 -3.62
CA THR A 12 -8.98 -3.99 -5.04
C THR A 12 -8.33 -2.95 -5.96
N ILE A 13 -8.52 -1.65 -5.69
CA ILE A 13 -7.86 -0.55 -6.40
C ILE A 13 -6.33 -0.69 -6.32
N LEU A 14 -5.78 -0.90 -5.12
CA LEU A 14 -4.34 -1.08 -4.92
C LEU A 14 -3.77 -2.23 -5.75
N LYS A 15 -4.46 -3.37 -5.77
CA LYS A 15 -4.04 -4.55 -6.53
C LYS A 15 -4.11 -4.32 -8.03
N LEU A 16 -5.20 -3.72 -8.53
CA LEU A 16 -5.34 -3.38 -9.94
C LEU A 16 -4.24 -2.39 -10.37
N HIS A 17 -4.05 -1.32 -9.60
CA HIS A 17 -2.99 -0.34 -9.84
C HIS A 17 -1.60 -0.99 -9.89
N ALA A 18 -1.29 -1.90 -8.96
CA ALA A 18 -0.02 -2.63 -8.95
C ALA A 18 0.13 -3.56 -10.17
N ASP A 19 -0.92 -4.30 -10.55
CA ASP A 19 -0.89 -5.20 -11.71
C ASP A 19 -0.74 -4.42 -13.03
N LEU A 20 -1.39 -3.26 -13.16
CA LEU A 20 -1.23 -2.36 -14.30
C LEU A 20 0.20 -1.85 -14.43
N LYS A 21 0.82 -1.43 -13.31
CA LYS A 21 2.25 -1.03 -13.31
C LYS A 21 3.18 -2.18 -13.69
N LYS A 22 2.95 -3.40 -13.17
CA LYS A 22 3.72 -4.60 -13.54
C LYS A 22 3.63 -4.91 -15.03
N ARG A 23 2.50 -4.57 -15.66
CA ARG A 23 2.27 -4.72 -17.11
C ARG A 23 2.78 -3.55 -17.95
N GLY A 24 3.52 -2.61 -17.35
CA GLY A 24 4.15 -1.49 -18.05
C GLY A 24 3.19 -0.36 -18.45
N LYS A 25 2.00 -0.26 -17.85
CA LYS A 25 1.10 0.87 -18.09
C LYS A 25 1.62 2.12 -17.36
N ASP A 26 1.74 3.22 -18.11
CA ASP A 26 2.11 4.51 -17.55
C ASP A 26 0.87 5.21 -16.97
N LEU A 27 0.74 5.11 -15.64
CA LEU A 27 -0.40 5.67 -14.91
C LEU A 27 -0.10 7.13 -14.50
N PRO A 28 -1.00 8.08 -14.77
CA PRO A 28 -0.84 9.48 -14.37
C PRO A 28 -0.48 9.64 -12.89
N LYS A 29 0.47 10.54 -12.60
CA LYS A 29 0.92 10.80 -11.22
C LYS A 29 -0.21 11.26 -10.30
N SER A 30 -1.23 11.93 -10.85
CA SER A 30 -2.45 12.34 -10.15
C SER A 30 -3.18 11.17 -9.48
N ILE A 31 -3.16 9.98 -10.10
CA ILE A 31 -3.78 8.77 -9.53
C ILE A 31 -3.13 8.41 -8.19
N ASN A 32 -1.78 8.48 -8.09
CA ASN A 32 -1.10 8.15 -6.84
C ASN A 32 -1.45 9.15 -5.71
N LYS A 33 -1.67 10.43 -6.05
CA LYS A 33 -2.11 11.45 -5.09
C LYS A 33 -3.54 11.15 -4.62
N GLU A 34 -4.45 10.96 -5.56
CA GLU A 34 -5.86 10.65 -5.27
C GLU A 34 -5.98 9.39 -4.41
N MET A 35 -5.20 8.36 -4.75
CA MET A 35 -5.07 7.14 -3.95
C MET A 35 -4.66 7.45 -2.51
N ARG A 36 -3.59 8.21 -2.30
CA ARG A 36 -3.12 8.58 -0.95
C ARG A 36 -4.18 9.33 -0.15
N ASP A 37 -4.80 10.33 -0.77
CA ASP A 37 -5.81 11.18 -0.13
C ASP A 37 -7.06 10.35 0.24
N THR A 38 -7.49 9.46 -0.66
CA THR A 38 -8.60 8.52 -0.41
C THR A 38 -8.29 7.59 0.77
N LYS A 39 -7.08 7.03 0.86
CA LYS A 39 -6.69 6.15 1.97
C LYS A 39 -6.68 6.90 3.30
N PHE A 40 -6.22 8.15 3.32
CA PHE A 40 -6.28 8.99 4.51
C PHE A 40 -7.73 9.16 4.99
N LEU A 41 -8.64 9.53 4.10
CA LEU A 41 -10.06 9.70 4.44
C LEU A 41 -10.72 8.40 4.93
N ILE A 42 -10.42 7.25 4.31
CA ILE A 42 -10.90 5.95 4.77
C ILE A 42 -10.42 5.65 6.19
N ASN A 43 -9.15 5.91 6.50
CA ASN A 43 -8.59 5.70 7.83
C ASN A 43 -9.21 6.65 8.87
N LEU A 44 -9.47 7.90 8.49
CA LEU A 44 -10.17 8.87 9.32
C LEU A 44 -11.59 8.39 9.66
N TYR A 45 -12.34 7.94 8.64
CA TYR A 45 -13.67 7.36 8.81
C TYR A 45 -13.66 6.12 9.70
N LYS A 46 -12.69 5.21 9.53
CA LYS A 46 -12.53 4.01 10.35
C LYS A 46 -12.25 4.33 11.82
N SER A 47 -11.49 5.39 12.08
CA SER A 47 -11.08 5.78 13.44
C SER A 47 -12.19 6.52 14.18
N SER A 48 -13.10 7.18 13.47
CA SER A 48 -14.16 8.01 14.08
C SER A 48 -15.44 7.99 13.23
N PRO A 49 -16.11 6.84 13.11
CA PRO A 49 -17.21 6.63 12.17
C PRO A 49 -18.50 7.39 12.52
N ASN A 50 -18.62 7.86 13.77
CA ASN A 50 -19.82 8.55 14.27
C ASN A 50 -19.63 10.08 14.37
N ASP A 51 -18.45 10.61 14.05
CA ASP A 51 -18.24 12.06 14.03
C ASP A 51 -18.99 12.67 12.84
N PRO A 52 -19.92 13.62 13.05
CA PRO A 52 -20.71 14.22 11.98
C PRO A 52 -19.89 14.89 10.87
N LYS A 53 -18.69 15.42 11.18
CA LYS A 53 -17.79 16.00 10.18
C LYS A 53 -17.21 14.90 9.30
N ILE A 54 -16.81 13.78 9.92
CA ILE A 54 -16.21 12.63 9.22
C ILE A 54 -17.26 11.85 8.42
N VAL A 55 -18.49 11.77 8.91
CA VAL A 55 -19.62 11.18 8.17
C VAL A 55 -19.91 11.97 6.89
N LYS A 56 -19.76 13.30 6.88
CA LYS A 56 -19.93 14.11 5.66
C LYS A 56 -18.89 13.76 4.58
N GLU A 57 -17.68 13.37 4.99
CA GLU A 57 -16.62 12.94 4.07
C GLU A 57 -16.91 11.60 3.39
N LEU A 58 -17.90 10.81 3.84
CA LEU A 58 -18.28 9.57 3.17
C LEU A 58 -18.64 9.77 1.70
N LYS A 59 -19.27 10.90 1.36
CA LYS A 59 -19.57 11.22 -0.03
C LYS A 59 -18.28 11.34 -0.84
N ASN A 60 -17.33 12.14 -0.35
CA ASN A 60 -16.03 12.37 -0.98
C ASN A 60 -15.25 11.06 -1.13
N ILE A 61 -15.24 10.20 -0.10
CA ILE A 61 -14.60 8.87 -0.17
C ILE A 61 -15.20 8.04 -1.30
N ASN A 62 -16.54 7.98 -1.42
CA ASN A 62 -17.18 7.19 -2.47
C ASN A 62 -16.91 7.76 -3.87
N GLU A 63 -16.94 9.09 -4.02
CA GLU A 63 -16.62 9.76 -5.29
C GLU A 63 -15.17 9.48 -5.72
N SER A 64 -14.21 9.61 -4.81
CA SER A 64 -12.81 9.28 -5.08
C SER A 64 -12.59 7.80 -5.41
N LEU A 65 -13.23 6.88 -4.68
CA LEU A 65 -13.14 5.44 -4.98
C LEU A 65 -13.74 5.10 -6.35
N ASN A 66 -14.89 5.69 -6.70
CA ASN A 66 -15.51 5.50 -8.01
C ASN A 66 -14.61 6.04 -9.13
N TYR A 67 -14.09 7.25 -8.97
CA TYR A 67 -13.14 7.83 -9.92
C TYR A 67 -11.92 6.94 -10.14
N LEU A 68 -11.28 6.49 -9.06
CA LEU A 68 -10.13 5.59 -9.13
C LEU A 68 -10.48 4.26 -9.81
N GLN A 69 -11.65 3.69 -9.51
CA GLN A 69 -12.13 2.47 -10.13
C GLN A 69 -12.34 2.66 -11.64
N GLU A 70 -13.02 3.73 -12.07
CA GLU A 70 -13.28 4.01 -13.49
C GLU A 70 -11.97 4.18 -14.27
N VAL A 71 -11.09 5.06 -13.80
CA VAL A 71 -9.81 5.32 -14.45
C VAL A 71 -8.99 4.04 -14.61
N LEU A 72 -8.84 3.26 -13.54
CA LEU A 72 -8.04 2.02 -13.61
C LEU A 72 -8.71 0.94 -14.47
N LEU A 73 -10.04 0.86 -14.50
CA LEU A 73 -10.77 -0.06 -15.38
C LEU A 73 -10.66 0.34 -16.85
N ASP A 74 -10.46 1.61 -17.16
CA ASP A 74 -10.24 2.06 -18.53
C ASP A 74 -8.83 1.67 -18.99
N PHE A 75 -7.80 1.88 -18.16
CA PHE A 75 -6.46 1.32 -18.41
C PHE A 75 -6.44 -0.21 -18.54
N ALA A 76 -7.29 -0.90 -17.78
CA ALA A 76 -7.48 -2.34 -17.93
C ALA A 76 -8.15 -2.69 -19.27
N GLY A 77 -9.06 -1.86 -19.76
CA GLY A 77 -9.68 -1.99 -21.08
C GLY A 77 -8.69 -1.89 -22.22
N ASP A 78 -7.68 -1.03 -22.08
CA ASP A 78 -6.56 -0.89 -23.03
C ASP A 78 -5.62 -2.11 -23.06
N ILE A 79 -5.79 -3.07 -22.15
CA ILE A 79 -5.08 -4.36 -22.18
C ILE A 79 -5.95 -5.36 -22.93
N SER A 80 -7.16 -5.61 -22.42
CA SER A 80 -8.19 -6.36 -23.12
C SER A 80 -9.55 -6.20 -22.44
N LYS A 81 -10.62 -6.52 -23.18
CA LYS A 81 -11.98 -6.55 -22.64
C LYS A 81 -12.12 -7.58 -21.53
N GLU A 82 -11.49 -8.74 -21.68
CA GLU A 82 -11.50 -9.85 -20.70
C GLU A 82 -10.80 -9.42 -19.42
N TYR A 83 -9.66 -8.74 -19.52
CA TYR A 83 -8.91 -8.24 -18.37
C TYR A 83 -9.70 -7.18 -17.60
N ARG A 84 -10.33 -6.23 -18.31
CA ARG A 84 -11.27 -5.27 -17.69
C ARG A 84 -12.44 -5.96 -17.00
N ASN A 85 -13.04 -6.95 -17.66
CA ASN A 85 -14.19 -7.67 -17.10
C ASN A 85 -13.80 -8.48 -15.85
N LYS A 86 -12.63 -9.12 -15.83
CA LYS A 86 -12.10 -9.78 -14.64
C LYS A 86 -12.09 -8.83 -13.43
N TRP A 87 -11.52 -7.64 -13.59
CA TRP A 87 -11.47 -6.66 -12.50
C TRP A 87 -12.83 -6.09 -12.13
N LYS A 88 -13.73 -5.88 -13.10
CA LYS A 88 -15.12 -5.51 -12.82
C LYS A 88 -15.82 -6.52 -11.93
N GLU A 89 -15.64 -7.82 -12.19
CA GLU A 89 -16.22 -8.87 -11.34
C GLU A 89 -15.61 -8.86 -9.93
N GLU A 90 -14.32 -8.62 -9.78
CA GLU A 90 -13.68 -8.47 -8.46
C GLU A 90 -14.27 -7.30 -7.66
N PHE A 91 -14.50 -6.15 -8.28
CA PHE A 91 -15.19 -5.02 -7.62
C PHE A 91 -16.63 -5.38 -7.22
N LYS A 92 -17.38 -6.08 -8.08
CA LYS A 92 -18.74 -6.52 -7.78
C LYS A 92 -18.81 -7.45 -6.57
N LYS A 93 -17.88 -8.42 -6.46
CA LYS A 93 -17.78 -9.32 -5.30
C LYS A 93 -17.60 -8.53 -4.00
N VAL A 94 -16.67 -7.58 -4.00
CA VAL A 94 -16.43 -6.71 -2.84
C VAL A 94 -17.67 -5.90 -2.46
N ILE A 95 -18.37 -5.30 -3.42
CA ILE A 95 -19.58 -4.51 -3.17
C ILE A 95 -20.71 -5.38 -2.59
N ARG A 96 -20.78 -6.67 -2.96
CA ARG A 96 -21.71 -7.66 -2.38
C ARG A 96 -21.32 -8.09 -0.96
N GLY A 97 -20.19 -7.63 -0.43
CA GLY A 97 -19.72 -7.90 0.92
C GLY A 97 -18.74 -9.08 1.02
N GLU A 98 -18.26 -9.62 -0.10
CA GLU A 98 -17.23 -10.64 -0.08
C GLU A 98 -15.90 -10.02 0.39
N LYS A 99 -15.26 -10.62 1.40
CA LYS A 99 -13.92 -10.23 1.84
C LYS A 99 -12.89 -10.88 0.91
N VAL A 100 -12.68 -10.26 -0.24
CA VAL A 100 -11.78 -10.77 -1.31
C VAL A 100 -10.31 -10.65 -0.90
N TYR A 101 -9.95 -9.63 -0.09
CA TYR A 101 -8.57 -9.36 0.27
C TYR A 101 -8.37 -9.26 1.78
N ARG A 102 -7.37 -9.97 2.31
CA ARG A 102 -6.97 -9.81 3.70
C ARG A 102 -6.20 -8.49 3.83
N PRO A 103 -6.58 -7.58 4.75
CA PRO A 103 -5.73 -6.45 5.07
C PRO A 103 -4.35 -6.99 5.49
N PRO A 104 -3.25 -6.39 5.02
CA PRO A 104 -1.93 -6.74 5.56
C PRO A 104 -1.96 -6.48 7.08
N ASN A 105 -1.43 -7.43 7.86
CA ASN A 105 -1.34 -7.32 9.31
C ASN A 105 -0.26 -6.31 9.68
N ILE A 106 -0.51 -5.03 9.42
CA ILE A 106 0.39 -3.93 9.74
C ILE A 106 0.00 -3.46 11.13
N LYS A 107 0.59 -4.06 12.17
CA LYS A 107 0.60 -3.42 13.49
C LYS A 107 1.45 -2.16 13.36
N SER A 108 0.81 -0.99 13.27
CA SER A 108 1.51 0.30 13.35
C SER A 108 2.06 0.44 14.76
N ARG A 109 3.36 0.22 14.96
CA ARG A 109 4.06 0.52 16.21
C ARG A 109 4.82 1.83 16.02
N PHE A 110 4.66 2.74 16.98
CA PHE A 110 5.54 3.91 17.08
C PHE A 110 6.95 3.40 17.40
N ILE A 111 7.93 3.79 16.60
CA ILE A 111 9.33 3.44 16.83
C ILE A 111 9.88 4.48 17.81
N THR A 112 10.11 4.05 19.04
CA THR A 112 10.70 4.88 20.09
C THR A 112 12.20 4.61 20.16
N GLY A 113 13.04 5.64 20.17
CA GLY A 113 14.50 5.50 20.27
C GLY A 113 15.28 5.79 18.98
N ALA A 114 14.61 6.22 17.91
CA ALA A 114 15.28 6.73 16.71
C ALA A 114 16.26 7.88 17.06
N PRO A 115 17.52 7.84 16.60
CA PRO A 115 18.43 8.97 16.71
C PRO A 115 17.79 10.24 16.14
N ARG A 116 17.98 11.39 16.82
CA ARG A 116 17.24 12.64 16.51
C ARG A 116 17.46 13.17 15.09
N ASP A 117 18.47 12.69 14.37
CA ASP A 117 18.86 13.14 13.04
C ASP A 117 18.78 12.05 11.96
N MET A 118 18.13 10.91 12.24
CA MET A 118 18.00 9.82 11.27
C MET A 118 16.56 9.62 10.83
N MET A 119 16.35 9.39 9.54
CA MET A 119 15.07 8.91 9.03
C MET A 119 14.91 7.43 9.45
N VAL A 120 13.67 7.04 9.74
CA VAL A 120 13.36 5.66 10.16
C VAL A 120 12.27 5.08 9.28
N THR A 121 12.48 3.85 8.81
CA THR A 121 11.50 3.11 8.01
C THR A 121 11.38 1.68 8.50
N ARG A 122 10.16 1.26 8.82
CA ARG A 122 9.82 -0.13 9.18
C ARG A 122 9.23 -0.87 7.99
N VAL A 123 9.72 -2.07 7.74
CA VAL A 123 9.36 -2.89 6.57
C VAL A 123 8.90 -4.25 7.03
N ASN A 124 7.74 -4.68 6.54
CA ASN A 124 7.31 -6.07 6.65
C ASN A 124 7.76 -6.82 5.39
N LEU A 125 8.62 -7.81 5.57
CA LEU A 125 9.11 -8.71 4.54
C LEU A 125 8.06 -9.79 4.24
N ASN A 126 7.88 -10.10 2.96
CA ASN A 126 6.96 -11.18 2.54
C ASN A 126 7.53 -12.57 2.86
N THR A 127 8.84 -12.67 3.01
CA THR A 127 9.60 -13.88 3.33
C THR A 127 10.80 -13.46 4.16
N ALA A 128 11.20 -14.28 5.13
CA ALA A 128 12.37 -13.99 5.94
C ALA A 128 13.63 -13.92 5.06
N ILE A 129 14.47 -12.92 5.29
CA ILE A 129 15.80 -12.79 4.67
C ILE A 129 16.82 -13.15 5.75
N SER A 130 17.89 -13.86 5.38
CA SER A 130 18.96 -14.18 6.32
C SER A 130 19.59 -12.91 6.90
N GLU A 131 19.90 -12.95 8.19
CA GLU A 131 20.53 -11.84 8.90
C GLU A 131 21.83 -11.39 8.22
N ASP A 132 22.66 -12.33 7.78
CA ASP A 132 23.90 -12.06 7.05
C ASP A 132 23.68 -11.15 5.82
N ARG A 133 22.61 -11.38 5.05
CA ARG A 133 22.31 -10.58 3.85
C ARG A 133 21.84 -9.18 4.20
N ILE A 134 21.06 -9.05 5.29
CA ILE A 134 20.62 -7.76 5.77
C ILE A 134 21.81 -6.97 6.33
N GLN A 135 22.73 -7.64 7.01
CA GLN A 135 23.96 -7.05 7.53
C GLN A 135 24.87 -6.54 6.40
N GLU A 136 25.06 -7.31 5.34
CA GLU A 136 25.82 -6.89 4.14
C GLU A 136 25.24 -5.59 3.54
N ILE A 137 23.91 -5.48 3.46
CA ILE A 137 23.22 -4.28 2.94
C ILE A 137 23.38 -3.10 3.90
N ALA A 138 23.27 -3.35 5.20
CA ALA A 138 23.46 -2.33 6.23
C ALA A 138 24.85 -1.71 6.13
N GLU A 139 25.88 -2.55 6.04
CA GLU A 139 27.28 -2.13 5.92
C GLU A 139 27.55 -1.40 4.60
N TYR A 140 27.05 -1.94 3.48
CA TYR A 140 27.31 -1.35 2.16
C TYR A 140 26.69 0.05 1.99
N HIS A 141 25.50 0.28 2.53
CA HIS A 141 24.81 1.58 2.44
C HIS A 141 24.99 2.47 3.68
N GLY A 142 25.75 2.02 4.68
CA GLY A 142 25.98 2.79 5.91
C GLY A 142 24.72 3.00 6.76
N LEU A 143 23.82 2.03 6.78
CA LEU A 143 22.58 2.05 7.57
C LEU A 143 22.71 1.21 8.84
N ILE A 144 21.86 1.52 9.82
CA ILE A 144 21.55 0.58 10.89
C ILE A 144 20.26 -0.14 10.47
N ILE A 145 20.29 -1.48 10.47
CA ILE A 145 19.10 -2.30 10.22
C ILE A 145 18.92 -3.25 11.40
N GLU A 146 17.76 -3.16 12.05
CA GLU A 146 17.40 -4.00 13.20
C GLU A 146 16.25 -4.93 12.85
N PHE A 147 16.35 -6.19 13.26
CA PHE A 147 15.21 -7.12 13.22
C PHE A 147 14.33 -6.91 14.45
N GLU A 148 13.06 -6.59 14.21
CA GLU A 148 12.03 -6.53 15.23
C GLU A 148 11.36 -7.91 15.41
N GLU A 149 11.17 -8.63 14.31
CA GLU A 149 10.69 -10.01 14.18
C GLU A 149 11.35 -10.64 12.94
N ASP A 150 11.26 -11.96 12.74
CA ASP A 150 11.90 -12.69 11.61
C ASP A 150 11.61 -12.08 10.23
N ASN A 151 10.46 -11.43 10.07
CA ASN A 151 10.02 -10.81 8.83
C ASN A 151 9.76 -9.30 8.99
N ILE A 152 10.24 -8.66 10.06
CA ILE A 152 10.04 -7.23 10.28
C ILE A 152 11.40 -6.61 10.58
N ILE A 153 11.81 -5.68 9.73
CA ILE A 153 13.05 -4.94 9.89
C ILE A 153 12.78 -3.45 10.03
N VAL A 154 13.67 -2.74 10.74
CA VAL A 154 13.66 -1.30 10.92
C VAL A 154 14.99 -0.74 10.42
N LEU A 155 14.92 0.18 9.47
CA LEU A 155 16.08 0.85 8.88
C LEU A 155 16.21 2.26 9.44
N TYR A 156 17.42 2.64 9.85
CA TYR A 156 17.78 3.97 10.32
C TYR A 156 18.94 4.53 9.48
N GLY A 157 18.80 5.77 9.02
CA GLY A 157 19.84 6.49 8.30
C GLY A 157 19.30 7.63 7.45
N GLU A 158 20.06 8.05 6.45
CA GLU A 158 19.65 9.09 5.52
C GLU A 158 18.59 8.61 4.53
N ALA A 159 17.76 9.54 4.04
CA ALA A 159 16.64 9.21 3.15
C ALA A 159 17.10 8.54 1.83
N GLU A 160 18.26 8.93 1.30
CA GLU A 160 18.80 8.36 0.07
C GLU A 160 19.33 6.93 0.27
N ASP A 161 19.98 6.67 1.40
CA ASP A 161 20.53 5.37 1.76
C ASP A 161 19.42 4.35 2.03
N ILE A 162 18.41 4.75 2.82
CA ILE A 162 17.20 3.94 3.03
C ILE A 162 16.56 3.59 1.69
N LYS A 163 16.44 4.55 0.77
CA LYS A 163 15.86 4.30 -0.56
C LYS A 163 16.68 3.31 -1.38
N ARG A 164 18.01 3.34 -1.30
CA ARG A 164 18.89 2.41 -2.01
C ARG A 164 18.80 1.01 -1.41
N SER A 165 18.90 0.87 -0.09
CA SER A 165 18.78 -0.42 0.60
C SER A 165 17.41 -1.07 0.39
N LEU A 166 16.32 -0.28 0.42
CA LEU A 166 14.98 -0.80 0.12
C LEU A 166 14.86 -1.37 -1.30
N LYS A 167 15.55 -0.78 -2.29
CA LYS A 167 15.58 -1.32 -3.66
C LYS A 167 16.33 -2.64 -3.72
N GLU A 168 17.44 -2.76 -3.01
CA GLU A 168 18.23 -3.98 -2.95
C GLU A 168 17.46 -5.09 -2.23
N ILE A 169 16.89 -4.79 -1.07
CA ILE A 169 16.01 -5.71 -0.33
C ILE A 169 14.83 -6.17 -1.20
N ALA A 170 14.27 -5.29 -2.03
CA ALA A 170 13.17 -5.64 -2.93
C ALA A 170 13.56 -6.70 -3.98
N THR A 171 14.85 -6.84 -4.32
CA THR A 171 15.31 -7.85 -5.30
C THR A 171 15.13 -9.28 -4.82
N PHE A 172 15.13 -9.52 -3.50
CA PHE A 172 14.90 -10.85 -2.92
C PHE A 172 13.45 -11.34 -3.01
N PHE A 173 12.51 -10.46 -3.39
CA PHE A 173 11.09 -10.79 -3.54
C PHE A 173 10.64 -10.82 -5.00
N GLY A 174 11.59 -10.75 -5.94
CA GLY A 174 11.35 -10.65 -7.38
C GLY A 174 11.29 -11.98 -8.14
N GLU A 175 11.35 -13.13 -7.47
CA GLU A 175 11.30 -14.48 -8.08
C GLU A 175 9.92 -15.16 -7.91
#